data_AF-A0A9D8RJU7-F1
#
_entry.id   AF-A0A9D8RJU7-F1
#
_cell.length_a   1.000
_cell.length_b   1.000
_cell.length_c   1.000
_cell.angle_alpha   90.00
_cell.angle_beta   90.00
_cell.angle_gamma   90.00
#
_symmetry.space_group_name_H-M   'P 1'
#
loop_
_entity.id
_entity.type
_entity.pdbx_description
1 polymer ?
#
loop_
_entity_poly.entity_id
_entity_poly.type
_entity_poly.pdbx_seq_one_letter_code
_entity_poly.pdbx_strand_id
1 'polypeptide(L)'
;DVGQMSAWYVMSALGFYEVEPASARYWFGSPIISEATLQLKGGQMHIVVENNSAENRYIQRIWLNGKEYRQPWISHADLTAGGELRIEMGTEKRLWY
;
A
#
# COMPACT_ATOMS: atom_id res chain seq x y z
N ASP A 1 24.39 0.82 -3.16
CA ASP A 1 23.62 0.07 -2.17
C ASP A 1 24.01 0.38 -0.73
N VAL A 2 23.30 1.33 -0.11
CA VAL A 2 23.42 1.72 1.31
C VAL A 2 22.05 1.56 1.97
N GLY A 3 21.51 0.33 1.94
CA GLY A 3 20.15 0.04 2.40
C GLY A 3 19.06 0.17 1.33
N GLN A 4 19.40 0.47 0.08
CA GLN A 4 18.43 0.60 -1.02
C GLN A 4 17.63 -0.69 -1.23
N MET A 5 18.28 -1.86 -1.27
CA MET A 5 17.59 -3.15 -1.40
C MET A 5 16.69 -3.46 -0.21
N SER A 6 17.12 -3.10 1.01
CA SER A 6 16.31 -3.26 2.22
C SER A 6 15.09 -2.34 2.19
N ALA A 7 15.25 -1.09 1.77
CA ALA A 7 14.15 -0.15 1.60
C ALA A 7 13.15 -0.64 0.55
N TRP A 8 13.64 -1.12 -0.60
CA TRP A 8 12.81 -1.72 -1.63
C TRP A 8 11.97 -2.89 -1.09
N TYR A 9 12.59 -3.77 -0.29
CA TYR A 9 11.89 -4.90 0.31
C TYR A 9 10.79 -4.44 1.28
N VAL A 10 11.10 -3.50 2.19
CA VAL A 10 10.12 -2.98 3.16
C VAL A 10 8.94 -2.33 2.46
N MET A 11 9.19 -1.45 1.48
CA MET A 11 8.13 -0.77 0.73
C MET A 11 7.27 -1.78 -0.05
N SER A 12 7.91 -2.70 -0.78
CA SER A 12 7.20 -3.74 -1.53
C SER A 12 6.37 -4.63 -0.61
N ALA A 13 6.87 -4.94 0.60
CA ALA A 13 6.14 -5.73 1.57
C ALA A 13 4.87 -5.04 2.08
N LEU A 14 4.92 -3.72 2.27
CA LEU A 14 3.75 -2.87 2.58
C LEU A 14 2.77 -2.73 1.41
N GLY A 15 3.17 -3.14 0.21
CA GLY A 15 2.31 -3.15 -0.97
C GLY A 15 2.36 -1.88 -1.82
N PHE A 16 3.38 -1.03 -1.69
CA PHE A 16 3.57 0.12 -2.57
C PHE A 16 5.03 0.52 -2.74
N TYR A 17 5.37 1.25 -3.82
CA TYR A 17 6.75 1.65 -4.11
C TYR A 17 6.84 3.03 -4.79
N GLU A 18 7.93 3.75 -4.55
CA GLU A 18 8.24 5.05 -5.17
C GLU A 18 8.84 4.92 -6.58
N VAL A 19 8.02 4.54 -7.56
CA VAL A 19 8.47 4.43 -8.97
C VAL A 19 9.03 5.76 -9.50
N GLU A 20 8.44 6.87 -9.06
CA GLU A 20 8.79 8.23 -9.46
C GLU A 20 9.17 9.05 -8.20
N PRO A 21 10.43 9.00 -7.74
CA PRO A 21 10.82 9.50 -6.41
C PRO A 21 10.62 11.01 -6.20
N ALA A 22 10.53 11.80 -7.28
CA ALA A 22 10.25 13.23 -7.20
C ALA A 22 8.76 13.59 -7.26
N SER A 23 7.87 12.61 -7.47
CA SER A 23 6.43 12.85 -7.72
C SER A 23 5.56 12.90 -6.46
N ALA A 24 6.11 12.50 -5.31
CA ALA A 24 5.36 12.28 -4.07
C ALA A 24 4.21 11.25 -4.21
N ARG A 25 4.35 10.27 -5.13
CA ARG A 25 3.42 9.15 -5.29
C ARG A 25 4.09 7.81 -5.00
N TYR A 26 3.36 6.93 -4.32
CA TYR A 26 3.71 5.54 -4.12
C TYR A 26 2.74 4.66 -4.88
N TRP A 27 3.23 3.92 -5.87
CA TRP A 27 2.42 3.06 -6.71
C TRP A 27 2.12 1.74 -6.02
N PHE A 28 0.86 1.30 -6.06
CA PHE A 28 0.46 0.05 -5.44
C PHE A 28 1.05 -1.16 -6.18
N GLY A 29 1.55 -2.11 -5.39
CA GLY A 29 2.01 -3.43 -5.79
C GLY A 29 1.18 -4.52 -5.12
N SER A 30 1.80 -5.68 -4.86
CA SER A 30 1.17 -6.75 -4.08
C SER A 30 1.83 -6.81 -2.70
N PRO A 31 1.11 -6.48 -1.61
CA PRO A 31 1.65 -6.62 -0.26
C PRO A 31 1.90 -8.09 0.09
N ILE A 32 2.85 -8.37 0.99
CA ILE A 32 3.12 -9.72 1.54
C ILE A 32 2.85 -9.82 3.04
N ILE A 33 2.48 -8.70 3.66
CA ILE A 33 2.09 -8.60 5.07
C ILE A 33 0.56 -8.58 5.18
N SER A 34 0.04 -8.99 6.33
CA SER A 34 -1.41 -8.89 6.62
C SER A 34 -1.77 -7.56 7.28
N GLU A 35 -0.86 -6.98 8.04
CA GLU A 35 -1.08 -5.75 8.80
C GLU A 35 0.24 -5.02 9.06
N ALA A 36 0.22 -3.69 9.03
CA ALA A 36 1.32 -2.86 9.50
C ALA A 36 0.80 -1.52 10.03
N THR A 37 1.48 -0.96 11.03
CA THR A 37 1.24 0.41 11.50
C THR A 37 2.50 1.24 11.31
N LEU A 38 2.37 2.34 10.57
CA LEU A 38 3.45 3.32 10.36
C LEU A 38 3.27 4.49 11.32
N GLN A 39 4.30 4.78 12.11
CA GLN A 39 4.35 5.96 12.97
C GLN A 39 4.88 7.15 12.16
N LEU A 40 4.01 8.10 11.82
CA LEU A 40 4.34 9.24 10.96
C LEU A 40 4.16 10.54 11.74
N LYS A 41 4.79 11.62 11.25
CA LYS A 41 4.71 12.94 11.92
C LYS A 41 3.28 13.46 12.03
N GLY A 42 2.42 13.18 11.05
CA GLY A 42 1.01 13.62 11.01
C GLY A 42 0.04 12.67 11.71
N GLY A 43 0.50 11.51 12.19
CA GLY A 43 -0.35 10.50 12.82
C GLY A 43 0.11 9.08 12.52
N GLN A 44 -0.75 8.10 12.85
CA GLN A 44 -0.52 6.69 12.54
C GLN A 44 -1.22 6.33 11.24
N MET A 45 -0.54 5.64 10.33
CA MET A 45 -1.18 4.98 9.19
C MET A 45 -1.26 3.48 9.48
N HIS A 46 -2.48 2.96 9.57
CA HIS A 46 -2.76 1.54 9.72
C HIS A 46 -3.04 0.94 8.34
N ILE A 47 -2.21 0.00 7.90
CA ILE A 47 -2.39 -0.77 6.67
C ILE A 47 -2.95 -2.14 7.02
N VAL A 48 -4.12 -2.48 6.48
CA VAL A 48 -4.78 -3.79 6.66
C VAL A 48 -4.94 -4.46 5.31
N VAL A 49 -4.44 -5.69 5.18
CA VAL A 49 -4.51 -6.47 3.94
C VAL A 49 -5.38 -7.70 4.17
N GLU A 50 -6.60 -7.65 3.64
CA GLU A 50 -7.57 -8.72 3.75
C GLU A 50 -7.27 -9.81 2.72
N ASN A 51 -7.45 -11.06 3.13
CA ASN A 51 -7.28 -12.25 2.29
C ASN A 51 -5.88 -12.43 1.70
N ASN A 52 -4.81 -11.87 2.29
CA ASN A 52 -3.46 -12.03 1.74
C ASN A 52 -3.00 -13.51 1.81
N SER A 53 -2.66 -14.10 0.66
CA SER A 53 -2.17 -15.48 0.57
C SER A 53 -1.33 -15.67 -0.70
N ALA A 54 -0.68 -16.84 -0.83
CA ALA A 54 0.06 -17.18 -2.05
C ALA A 54 -0.84 -17.25 -3.30
N GLU A 55 -2.12 -17.57 -3.11
CA GLU A 55 -3.16 -17.59 -4.14
C GLU A 55 -3.72 -16.19 -4.41
N ASN A 56 -4.03 -15.44 -3.35
CA ASN A 56 -4.67 -14.13 -3.41
C ASN A 56 -3.64 -13.00 -3.59
N ARG A 57 -3.15 -12.87 -4.83
CA ARG A 57 -2.07 -11.94 -5.19
C ARG A 57 -2.51 -10.67 -5.92
N TYR A 58 -3.81 -10.50 -6.18
CA TYR A 58 -4.32 -9.36 -6.94
C TYR A 58 -5.19 -8.48 -6.05
N ILE A 59 -4.91 -7.18 -6.05
CA ILE A 59 -5.78 -6.19 -5.42
C ILE A 59 -7.15 -6.21 -6.09
N GLN A 60 -8.18 -6.38 -5.28
CA GLN A 60 -9.58 -6.34 -5.69
C GLN A 60 -10.18 -4.96 -5.44
N ARG A 61 -9.88 -4.37 -4.28
CA ARG A 61 -10.36 -3.06 -3.83
C ARG A 61 -9.39 -2.43 -2.84
N ILE A 62 -9.42 -1.10 -2.77
CA ILE A 62 -8.74 -0.33 -1.74
C ILE A 62 -9.72 0.65 -1.11
N TRP A 63 -9.60 0.86 0.20
CA TRP A 63 -10.24 1.95 0.91
C TRP A 63 -9.19 2.79 1.61
N LEU A 64 -9.38 4.10 1.56
CA LEU A 64 -8.64 5.06 2.37
C LEU A 64 -9.63 5.74 3.29
N ASN A 65 -9.46 5.54 4.60
CA ASN A 65 -10.33 6.12 5.64
C ASN A 65 -11.82 5.80 5.41
N GLY A 66 -12.10 4.53 5.10
CA GLY A 66 -13.45 4.02 4.86
C GLY A 66 -14.06 4.40 3.50
N LYS A 67 -13.39 5.21 2.68
CA LYS A 67 -13.87 5.59 1.34
C LYS A 67 -13.19 4.74 0.28
N GLU A 68 -13.94 4.27 -0.70
CA GLU A 68 -13.38 3.54 -1.84
C GLU A 68 -12.32 4.41 -2.55
N TYR A 69 -11.16 3.84 -2.80
CA TYR A 69 -10.02 4.49 -3.40
C TYR A 69 -9.77 3.89 -4.78
N ARG A 70 -9.69 4.73 -5.82
CA ARG A 70 -9.61 4.33 -7.23
C ARG A 70 -8.43 5.00 -7.96
N GLN A 71 -7.33 5.21 -7.24
CA GLN A 71 -6.08 5.67 -7.83
C GLN A 71 -5.04 4.56 -7.71
N PRO A 72 -4.25 4.26 -8.76
CA PRO A 72 -3.23 3.19 -8.72
C PRO A 72 -2.01 3.53 -7.85
N TRP A 73 -2.04 4.64 -7.13
CA TRP A 73 -0.99 5.15 -6.26
C TRP A 73 -1.62 5.85 -5.05
N ILE A 74 -0.89 5.94 -3.94
CA ILE A 74 -1.20 6.79 -2.78
C ILE A 74 -0.23 7.97 -2.73
N SER A 75 -0.73 9.18 -2.46
CA SER A 75 0.16 10.35 -2.34
C SER A 75 0.89 10.33 -1.00
N HIS A 76 2.06 10.97 -0.95
CA HIS A 76 2.77 11.20 0.31
C HIS A 76 1.93 12.00 1.31
N ALA A 77 1.10 12.94 0.84
CA ALA A 77 0.20 13.70 1.69
C ALA A 77 -0.87 12.79 2.33
N ASP A 78 -1.52 11.92 1.55
CA ASP A 78 -2.50 10.97 2.06
C ASP A 78 -1.87 9.99 3.06
N LEU A 79 -0.68 9.47 2.73
CA LEU A 79 0.04 8.54 3.61
C LEU A 79 0.40 9.20 4.95
N THR A 80 0.94 10.41 4.92
CA THR A 80 1.40 11.13 6.12
C THR A 80 0.29 11.78 6.95
N ALA A 81 -0.88 12.00 6.36
CA ALA A 81 -2.08 12.38 7.11
C ALA A 81 -2.56 11.27 8.06
N GLY A 82 -2.13 10.02 7.85
CA GLY A 82 -2.50 8.88 8.67
C GLY A 82 -3.92 8.35 8.39
N GLY A 83 -4.40 7.52 9.32
CA GLY A 83 -5.70 6.86 9.23
C GLY A 83 -5.57 5.39 8.87
N GLU A 84 -6.46 4.88 8.01
CA GLU A 84 -6.51 3.47 7.62
C GLU A 84 -6.47 3.30 6.09
N LEU A 85 -5.56 2.47 5.63
CA LEU A 85 -5.47 1.96 4.26
C LEU A 85 -5.83 0.46 4.29
N ARG A 86 -7.00 0.13 3.75
CA ARG A 86 -7.49 -1.25 3.68
C ARG A 86 -7.41 -1.77 2.26
N ILE A 87 -6.83 -2.96 2.07
CA ILE A 87 -6.59 -3.58 0.76
C ILE A 87 -7.24 -4.96 0.77
N GLU A 88 -8.20 -5.21 -0.13
CA GLU A 88 -8.79 -6.53 -0.33
C GLU A 88 -8.04 -7.26 -1.44
N MET A 89 -7.50 -8.45 -1.12
CA MET A 89 -6.79 -9.30 -2.08
C MET A 89 -7.69 -10.44 -2.62
N GLY A 90 -7.36 -10.95 -3.80
CA GLY A 90 -8.08 -12.05 -4.45
C GLY A 90 -7.26 -12.74 -5.54
N THR A 91 -7.80 -13.82 -6.07
CA THR A 91 -7.15 -14.67 -7.08
C THR A 91 -7.26 -14.15 -8.50
N GLU A 92 -8.24 -13.28 -8.77
CA GLU A 92 -8.52 -12.79 -10.12
C GLU A 92 -7.77 -11.49 -10.43
N LYS A 93 -7.05 -11.49 -11.55
CA LYS A 93 -6.45 -10.27 -12.09
C LYS A 93 -7.57 -9.36 -12.61
N ARG A 94 -7.70 -8.17 -12.00
CA ARG A 94 -8.63 -7.13 -12.44
C ARG A 94 -8.01 -5.74 -12.37
N LEU A 95 -8.58 -4.82 -13.14
CA LEU A 95 -8.43 -3.38 -12.92
C LEU A 95 -9.43 -3.00 -11.82
N TRP A 96 -8.93 -2.50 -10.71
CA TRP A 96 -9.73 -2.11 -9.53
C TRP A 96 -9.94 -0.59 -9.44
N TYR A 97 -9.15 0.19 -10.20
CA TYR A 97 -9.25 1.64 -10.34
C TYR A 97 -9.98 2.03 -11.62
#